data_AF-A0A453L697-F1
#
_entry.id   AF-A0A453L697-F1
#
_cell.length_a   1.000
_cell.length_b   1.000
_cell.length_c   1.000
_cell.angle_alpha   90.00
_cell.angle_beta   90.00
_cell.angle_gamma   90.00
#
_symmetry.space_group_name_H-M   'P 1'
#
loop_
_entity.id
_entity.type
_entity.pdbx_description
1 polymer ?
#
loop_
_entity_poly.entity_id
_entity_poly.type
_entity_poly.pdbx_seq_one_letter_code
_entity_poly.pdbx_strand_id
1 'polypeptide(L)'
;MVDPRQVLAGFLTLSMFVMLGNMIKHDHFTSVSELAVEATGVELNAMKIADNTEITKAGVELEATEEIKPCWTKPSPKDDQSNGFVTMSLTIGPEYHSSQIADAVVIARYLGATLVLPEIRGNELGKSRKFQDMYDVEKFKMNLDGVVKVVDKLPAEWTTKKPAVIRVPNRVTEDFILDTIQPAFQKNSYLRLAIIFSSVSLKPKGTNNKDLDSTACHAMFTGLKLNAEYSEVAEQMLGRLKELSQKSDGRVLAVDTRTDLLEKKTCKTSAGARRKGCYNPQEVLNFLKKVGFSANTTIYLTETWWHKGLNNLKKAFPNTYTKDDIMPAEKKGEFLNSGDSDLARALDLEICSQSDVFVPAIPGMFYGNVAGKRIASGLTQILVPAPVVGGSAQASDFVSTYITKKSHFAYSCYC
;
A
#
# COMPACT_ATOMS: atom_id res chain seq x y z
N MET A 1 -47.05 -44.18 16.05
CA MET A 1 -46.59 -44.67 14.72
C MET A 1 -46.42 -43.44 13.85
N VAL A 2 -45.21 -43.17 13.35
CA VAL A 2 -44.94 -41.97 12.53
C VAL A 2 -45.47 -42.20 11.11
N ASP A 3 -46.17 -41.22 10.54
CA ASP A 3 -46.75 -41.29 9.20
C ASP A 3 -45.63 -41.48 8.16
N PRO A 4 -45.68 -42.54 7.32
CA PRO A 4 -44.70 -42.77 6.26
C PRO A 4 -44.50 -41.57 5.33
N ARG A 5 -45.52 -40.73 5.16
CA ARG A 5 -45.46 -39.52 4.33
C ARG A 5 -44.63 -38.41 4.97
N GLN A 6 -44.66 -38.28 6.29
CA GLN A 6 -43.79 -37.34 7.02
C GLN A 6 -42.34 -37.78 6.99
N VAL A 7 -42.08 -39.10 7.07
CA VAL A 7 -40.72 -39.64 6.93
C VAL A 7 -40.19 -39.37 5.51
N LEU A 8 -41.01 -39.60 4.48
CA LEU A 8 -40.62 -39.36 3.09
C LEU A 8 -40.38 -37.86 2.81
N ALA A 9 -41.19 -36.97 3.38
CA ALA A 9 -40.96 -35.52 3.29
C ALA A 9 -39.67 -35.08 4.00
N GLY A 10 -39.33 -35.71 5.14
CA GLY A 10 -38.05 -35.51 5.82
C GLY A 10 -36.85 -35.94 4.98
N PHE A 11 -36.95 -37.07 4.29
CA PHE A 11 -35.87 -37.54 3.39
C PHE A 11 -35.71 -36.67 2.14
N LEU A 12 -36.81 -36.20 1.56
CA LEU A 12 -36.77 -35.32 0.38
C LEU A 12 -36.22 -33.93 0.70
N THR A 13 -36.56 -33.38 1.87
CA THR A 13 -35.99 -32.09 2.31
C THR A 13 -34.50 -32.22 2.62
N LEU A 14 -34.08 -33.29 3.32
CA LEU A 14 -32.67 -33.53 3.60
C LEU A 14 -31.85 -33.77 2.32
N SER A 15 -32.39 -34.52 1.34
CA SER A 15 -31.71 -34.74 0.07
C SER A 15 -31.61 -33.45 -0.77
N MET A 16 -32.62 -32.58 -0.70
CA MET A 16 -32.56 -31.26 -1.35
C MET A 16 -31.50 -30.35 -0.71
N PHE A 17 -31.36 -30.38 0.62
CA PHE A 17 -30.28 -29.66 1.32
C PHE A 17 -28.89 -30.24 1.05
N VAL A 18 -28.76 -31.56 0.92
CA VAL A 18 -27.49 -32.22 0.55
C VAL A 18 -27.13 -31.92 -0.91
N MET A 19 -28.11 -31.87 -1.81
CA MET A 19 -27.89 -31.45 -3.20
C MET A 19 -27.52 -29.97 -3.31
N LEU A 20 -28.17 -29.07 -2.54
CA LEU A 20 -27.77 -27.66 -2.45
C LEU A 20 -26.34 -27.51 -1.86
N GLY A 21 -26.02 -28.29 -0.82
CA GLY A 21 -24.69 -28.33 -0.21
C GLY A 21 -23.60 -28.81 -1.17
N ASN A 22 -23.92 -29.75 -2.07
CA ASN A 22 -23.00 -30.22 -3.12
C ASN A 22 -22.88 -29.24 -4.30
N MET A 23 -23.91 -28.45 -4.62
CA MET A 23 -23.82 -27.41 -5.64
C MET A 23 -22.97 -26.21 -5.19
N ILE A 24 -22.90 -25.92 -3.89
CA ILE A 24 -21.99 -24.90 -3.32
C ILE A 24 -20.53 -25.39 -3.32
N LYS A 25 -20.30 -26.71 -3.42
CA LYS A 25 -18.98 -27.33 -3.25
C LYS A 25 -18.15 -27.45 -4.54
N HIS A 26 -18.67 -26.99 -5.68
CA HIS A 26 -18.00 -27.21 -6.98
C HIS A 26 -17.73 -25.98 -7.85
N ASP A 27 -17.83 -24.78 -7.30
CA ASP A 27 -17.19 -23.60 -7.90
C ASP A 27 -15.82 -23.38 -7.25
N HIS A 28 -14.79 -23.33 -8.10
CA HIS A 28 -13.38 -23.21 -7.74
C HIS A 28 -13.07 -22.05 -6.77
N PHE A 29 -13.17 -22.32 -5.47
CA PHE A 29 -12.50 -21.53 -4.44
C PHE A 29 -11.32 -22.34 -3.95
N THR A 30 -10.16 -22.08 -4.56
CA THR A 30 -8.91 -22.36 -3.89
C THR A 30 -8.89 -21.49 -2.65
N SER A 31 -8.87 -22.14 -1.48
CA SER A 31 -8.49 -21.52 -0.23
C SER A 31 -7.25 -20.67 -0.47
N VAL A 32 -7.28 -19.42 -0.01
CA VAL A 32 -6.11 -18.54 -0.02
C VAL A 32 -5.11 -19.12 0.99
N SER A 33 -4.34 -20.10 0.51
CA SER A 33 -3.24 -20.72 1.21
C SER A 33 -2.02 -19.79 1.09
N GLU A 34 -1.60 -19.33 2.26
CA GLU A 34 -0.22 -19.16 2.73
C GLU A 34 0.90 -18.87 1.72
N LEU A 35 1.60 -17.75 1.98
CA LEU A 35 2.96 -17.52 1.51
C LEU A 35 3.87 -17.37 2.73
N ALA A 36 4.65 -18.43 2.99
CA ALA A 36 5.84 -18.37 3.82
C ALA A 36 6.90 -17.55 3.09
N VAL A 37 7.53 -16.61 3.79
CA VAL A 37 8.62 -15.78 3.27
C VAL A 37 9.88 -16.16 4.04
N GLU A 38 10.79 -16.88 3.39
CA GLU A 38 12.17 -17.01 3.84
C GLU A 38 12.97 -15.82 3.30
N ALA A 39 13.52 -15.03 4.22
CA ALA A 39 14.47 -13.97 3.89
C ALA A 39 15.88 -14.58 3.82
N THR A 40 16.43 -14.71 2.61
CA THR A 40 17.84 -15.09 2.44
C THR A 40 18.75 -13.91 2.77
N GLY A 41 19.73 -14.18 3.62
CA GLY A 41 20.79 -13.25 3.98
C GLY A 41 21.71 -12.96 2.79
N VAL A 42 22.21 -11.73 2.71
CA VAL A 42 23.27 -11.35 1.78
C VAL A 42 24.35 -10.62 2.58
N GLU A 43 25.57 -11.14 2.45
CA GLU A 43 26.81 -10.67 3.05
C GLU A 43 27.13 -9.21 2.67
N LEU A 44 27.71 -8.47 3.64
CA LEU A 44 28.23 -7.13 3.43
C LEU A 44 29.62 -7.21 2.79
N ASN A 45 29.77 -6.65 1.59
CA ASN A 45 31.05 -6.12 1.15
C ASN A 45 31.02 -4.59 1.32
N ALA A 46 31.93 -4.10 2.15
CA ALA A 46 32.08 -2.70 2.49
C ALA A 46 32.72 -1.93 1.32
N MET A 47 32.04 -0.88 0.85
CA MET A 47 32.63 0.13 -0.03
C MET A 47 32.61 1.45 0.74
N LYS A 48 33.81 2.00 1.01
CA LYS A 48 34.02 3.26 1.73
C LYS A 48 33.49 4.42 0.89
N ILE A 49 32.66 5.27 1.50
CA ILE A 49 32.37 6.62 1.01
C ILE A 49 32.80 7.60 2.10
N ALA A 50 33.45 8.68 1.65
CA ALA A 50 34.19 9.64 2.46
C ALA A 50 33.31 10.36 3.49
N ASP A 51 33.90 10.48 4.67
CA ASP A 51 33.43 11.11 5.88
C ASP A 51 33.47 12.64 5.73
N ASN A 52 32.36 13.32 6.04
CA ASN A 52 32.30 14.73 6.43
C ASN A 52 30.84 15.06 6.82
N THR A 53 30.48 14.84 8.08
CA THR A 53 29.21 15.33 8.64
C THR A 53 29.50 15.91 10.02
N GLU A 54 29.54 17.23 10.12
CA GLU A 54 29.67 17.92 11.41
C GLU A 54 28.34 17.92 12.18
N ILE A 55 28.43 17.65 13.48
CA ILE A 55 27.30 17.44 14.39
C ILE A 55 27.03 18.74 15.15
N THR A 56 25.82 19.30 15.07
CA THR A 56 25.31 20.22 16.10
C THR A 56 24.14 19.59 16.87
N LYS A 57 24.09 19.85 18.18
CA LYS A 57 23.10 19.28 19.10
C LYS A 57 21.70 19.80 18.74
N ALA A 58 20.84 18.88 18.30
CA ALA A 58 19.42 19.00 17.93
C ALA A 58 19.16 19.01 16.41
N GLY A 59 19.16 17.82 15.82
CA GLY A 59 18.67 17.61 14.45
C GLY A 59 19.58 16.69 13.65
N VAL A 60 19.06 15.53 13.25
CA VAL A 60 19.60 14.79 12.10
C VAL A 60 19.26 15.64 10.88
N GLU A 61 20.20 16.43 10.40
CA GLU A 61 20.11 17.13 9.13
C GLU A 61 20.94 16.30 8.13
N LEU A 62 20.26 15.42 7.38
CA LEU A 62 20.83 14.96 6.11
C LEU A 62 20.63 16.13 5.15
N GLU A 63 21.70 16.53 4.46
CA GLU A 63 21.76 17.69 3.58
C GLU A 63 20.54 17.85 2.68
N ALA A 64 20.21 19.11 2.37
CA ALA A 64 19.11 19.50 1.49
C ALA A 64 19.07 18.60 0.25
N THR A 65 17.96 17.88 0.10
CA THR A 65 17.77 16.96 -1.02
C THR A 65 17.79 17.75 -2.32
N GLU A 66 18.66 17.33 -3.25
CA GLU A 66 18.62 17.78 -4.65
C GLU A 66 17.18 17.70 -5.15
N GLU A 67 16.77 18.67 -5.98
CA GLU A 67 15.42 18.77 -6.51
C GLU A 67 15.08 17.50 -7.31
N ILE A 68 14.44 16.52 -6.66
CA ILE A 68 14.12 15.22 -7.25
C ILE A 68 13.09 15.42 -8.36
N LYS A 69 13.45 15.01 -9.58
CA LYS A 69 12.57 15.15 -10.76
C LYS A 69 12.20 13.78 -11.32
N PRO A 70 11.01 13.63 -11.92
CA PRO A 70 10.71 12.45 -12.71
C PRO A 70 11.77 12.27 -13.79
N CYS A 71 12.38 11.07 -13.86
CA CYS A 71 13.34 10.72 -14.90
C CYS A 71 12.67 10.07 -16.13
N TRP A 72 11.34 10.04 -16.12
CA TRP A 72 10.49 9.54 -17.19
C TRP A 72 9.60 10.68 -17.70
N THR A 73 9.22 10.60 -18.96
CA THR A 73 8.26 11.49 -19.58
C THR A 73 6.94 10.76 -19.72
N LYS A 74 5.82 11.48 -19.62
CA LYS A 74 4.48 10.91 -19.84
C LYS A 74 4.51 10.13 -21.18
N PRO A 75 4.13 8.83 -21.17
CA PRO A 75 4.17 8.02 -22.38
C PRO A 75 3.38 8.65 -23.53
N SER A 76 3.85 8.47 -24.77
CA SER A 76 3.17 9.04 -25.93
C SER A 76 1.74 8.49 -26.09
N PRO A 77 0.80 9.31 -26.59
CA PRO A 77 -0.53 8.86 -26.99
C PRO A 77 -0.47 7.65 -27.93
N LYS A 78 -1.29 6.63 -27.64
CA LYS A 78 -1.64 5.57 -28.61
C LYS A 78 -2.97 5.93 -29.28
N ASP A 79 -3.23 5.32 -30.44
CA ASP A 79 -4.47 5.50 -31.21
C ASP A 79 -5.73 5.32 -30.34
N ASP A 80 -6.77 6.08 -30.63
CA ASP A 80 -8.02 6.14 -29.85
C ASP A 80 -8.91 4.90 -30.04
N GLN A 81 -8.60 4.09 -31.06
CA GLN A 81 -9.28 2.82 -31.32
C GLN A 81 -8.89 1.77 -30.29
N SER A 82 -9.91 1.22 -29.63
CA SER A 82 -9.70 0.21 -28.60
C SER A 82 -9.79 -1.20 -29.16
N ASN A 83 -8.78 -2.01 -28.85
CA ASN A 83 -8.74 -3.44 -29.22
C ASN A 83 -9.54 -4.35 -28.27
N GLY A 84 -10.22 -3.77 -27.27
CA GLY A 84 -10.97 -4.50 -26.25
C GLY A 84 -10.89 -3.85 -24.87
N PHE A 85 -11.35 -4.58 -23.85
CA PHE A 85 -11.50 -4.04 -22.49
C PHE A 85 -10.68 -4.81 -21.45
N VAL A 86 -10.15 -4.07 -20.49
CA VAL A 86 -9.53 -4.62 -19.28
C VAL A 86 -10.30 -4.10 -18.07
N THR A 87 -10.70 -5.03 -17.20
CA THR A 87 -11.34 -4.72 -15.91
C THR A 87 -10.52 -5.26 -14.76
N MET A 88 -10.66 -4.67 -13.59
CA MET A 88 -10.08 -5.20 -12.36
C MET A 88 -10.89 -4.77 -11.13
N SER A 89 -10.51 -5.28 -9.97
CA SER A 89 -10.95 -4.72 -8.69
C SER A 89 -9.72 -4.40 -7.85
N LEU A 90 -9.77 -3.28 -7.15
CA LEU A 90 -8.81 -2.94 -6.10
C LEU A 90 -9.17 -3.76 -4.86
N THR A 91 -8.17 -4.33 -4.20
CA THR A 91 -8.37 -5.29 -3.10
C THR A 91 -7.33 -5.09 -2.01
N ILE A 92 -7.57 -5.71 -0.84
CA ILE A 92 -6.66 -5.81 0.32
C ILE A 92 -6.55 -4.49 1.12
N GLY A 93 -6.35 -3.36 0.45
CA GLY A 93 -6.26 -2.06 1.11
C GLY A 93 -5.49 -1.03 0.28
N PRO A 94 -5.61 0.26 0.67
CA PRO A 94 -5.08 1.38 -0.12
C PRO A 94 -3.56 1.33 -0.36
N GLU A 95 -2.79 0.66 0.51
CA GLU A 95 -1.35 0.51 0.31
C GLU A 95 -0.98 -0.38 -0.90
N TYR A 96 -1.92 -1.19 -1.39
CA TYR A 96 -1.77 -2.07 -2.56
C TYR A 96 -2.27 -1.44 -3.86
N HIS A 97 -3.23 -0.51 -3.77
CA HIS A 97 -3.99 0.00 -4.91
C HIS A 97 -3.10 0.64 -5.99
N SER A 98 -2.09 1.42 -5.61
CA SER A 98 -1.17 2.05 -6.58
C SER A 98 -0.42 1.02 -7.43
N SER A 99 0.04 -0.09 -6.84
CA SER A 99 0.72 -1.16 -7.60
C SER A 99 -0.25 -1.93 -8.49
N GLN A 100 -1.48 -2.19 -8.00
CA GLN A 100 -2.52 -2.84 -8.78
C GLN A 100 -2.89 -2.03 -10.03
N ILE A 101 -3.05 -0.71 -9.87
CA ILE A 101 -3.28 0.22 -10.98
C ILE A 101 -2.10 0.25 -11.93
N ALA A 102 -0.86 0.31 -11.42
CA ALA A 102 0.32 0.34 -12.27
C ALA A 102 0.38 -0.89 -13.19
N ASP A 103 0.19 -2.10 -12.66
CA ASP A 103 0.17 -3.31 -13.48
C ASP A 103 -0.97 -3.31 -14.51
N ALA A 104 -2.18 -2.89 -14.10
CA ALA A 104 -3.32 -2.84 -15.00
C ALA A 104 -3.17 -1.82 -16.13
N VAL A 105 -2.59 -0.65 -15.84
CA VAL A 105 -2.31 0.40 -16.84
C VAL A 105 -1.21 -0.06 -17.81
N VAL A 106 -0.14 -0.67 -17.31
CA VAL A 106 0.92 -1.27 -18.15
C VAL A 106 0.32 -2.30 -19.11
N ILE A 107 -0.50 -3.22 -18.60
CA ILE A 107 -1.15 -4.25 -19.42
C ILE A 107 -2.09 -3.63 -20.45
N ALA A 108 -2.98 -2.72 -20.03
CA ALA A 108 -3.94 -2.10 -20.93
C ALA A 108 -3.24 -1.30 -22.04
N ARG A 109 -2.18 -0.55 -21.70
CA ARG A 109 -1.35 0.15 -22.68
C ARG A 109 -0.65 -0.82 -23.64
N TYR A 110 -0.09 -1.92 -23.14
CA TYR A 110 0.57 -2.92 -23.99
C TYR A 110 -0.40 -3.50 -25.03
N LEU A 111 -1.62 -3.82 -24.62
CA LEU A 111 -2.65 -4.44 -25.45
C LEU A 111 -3.41 -3.46 -26.37
N GLY A 112 -3.27 -2.14 -26.16
CA GLY A 112 -4.16 -1.15 -26.78
C GLY A 112 -5.62 -1.28 -26.30
N ALA A 113 -5.81 -1.74 -25.06
CA ALA A 113 -7.12 -1.96 -24.46
C ALA A 113 -7.60 -0.72 -23.70
N THR A 114 -8.92 -0.55 -23.62
CA THR A 114 -9.54 0.44 -22.72
C THR A 114 -9.59 -0.12 -21.31
N LEU A 115 -9.12 0.67 -20.33
CA LEU A 115 -9.26 0.35 -18.91
C LEU A 115 -10.62 0.83 -18.41
N VAL A 116 -11.39 -0.06 -17.81
CA VAL A 116 -12.63 0.31 -17.12
C VAL A 116 -12.30 0.69 -15.68
N LEU A 117 -12.91 1.76 -15.16
CA LEU A 117 -12.73 2.17 -13.76
C LEU A 117 -12.97 0.98 -12.81
N PRO A 118 -12.03 0.69 -11.89
CA PRO A 118 -12.16 -0.45 -11.02
C PRO A 118 -13.08 -0.15 -9.84
N GLU A 119 -13.74 -1.19 -9.32
CA GLU A 119 -14.38 -1.13 -8.01
C GLU A 119 -13.37 -1.45 -6.91
N ILE A 120 -13.61 -0.92 -5.71
CA ILE A 120 -12.82 -1.23 -4.52
C ILE A 120 -13.55 -2.31 -3.74
N ARG A 121 -12.94 -3.48 -3.58
CA ARG A 121 -13.49 -4.55 -2.73
C ARG A 121 -13.05 -4.33 -1.30
N GLY A 122 -14.02 -4.21 -0.40
CA GLY A 122 -13.74 -4.12 1.03
C GLY A 122 -13.26 -5.45 1.61
N ASN A 123 -12.88 -5.41 2.88
CA ASN A 123 -12.39 -6.57 3.61
C ASN A 123 -13.50 -7.59 3.98
N GLU A 124 -14.76 -7.18 3.92
CA GLU A 124 -15.92 -8.06 4.13
C GLU A 124 -16.45 -8.64 2.82
N LEU A 125 -16.83 -9.92 2.85
CA LEU A 125 -17.35 -10.62 1.68
C LEU A 125 -18.61 -9.93 1.14
N GLY A 126 -18.60 -9.59 -0.15
CA GLY A 126 -19.74 -8.96 -0.82
C GLY A 126 -19.87 -7.45 -0.63
N LYS A 127 -19.06 -6.82 0.24
CA LYS A 127 -18.97 -5.35 0.32
C LYS A 127 -18.00 -4.83 -0.74
N SER A 128 -18.49 -3.97 -1.61
CA SER A 128 -17.68 -3.17 -2.54
C SER A 128 -18.05 -1.69 -2.44
N ARG A 129 -17.10 -0.85 -2.85
CA ARG A 129 -17.24 0.60 -2.94
C ARG A 129 -16.95 1.02 -4.37
N LYS A 130 -17.52 2.14 -4.76
CA LYS A 130 -17.21 2.74 -6.05
C LYS A 130 -15.82 3.36 -5.96
N PHE A 131 -15.16 3.51 -7.10
CA PHE A 131 -13.85 4.14 -7.19
C PHE A 131 -13.85 5.55 -6.58
N GLN A 132 -14.89 6.34 -6.91
CA GLN A 132 -15.04 7.73 -6.46
C GLN A 132 -15.22 7.89 -4.95
N ASP A 133 -15.60 6.82 -4.25
CA ASP A 133 -15.81 6.86 -2.80
C ASP A 133 -14.46 7.07 -2.07
N MET A 134 -13.33 6.81 -2.73
CA MET A 134 -11.97 7.00 -2.19
C MET A 134 -11.06 7.85 -3.09
N TYR A 135 -11.21 7.75 -4.41
CA TYR A 135 -10.28 8.33 -5.38
C TYR A 135 -10.95 9.35 -6.30
N ASP A 136 -10.19 10.35 -6.71
CA ASP A 136 -10.61 11.37 -7.65
C ASP A 136 -10.66 10.81 -9.09
N VAL A 137 -11.86 10.57 -9.61
CA VAL A 137 -12.07 10.00 -10.96
C VAL A 137 -11.55 10.92 -12.05
N GLU A 138 -11.76 12.23 -11.91
CA GLU A 138 -11.38 13.20 -12.93
C GLU A 138 -9.86 13.30 -13.02
N LYS A 139 -9.17 13.42 -11.88
CA LYS A 139 -7.70 13.39 -11.84
C LYS A 139 -7.15 12.05 -12.33
N PHE A 140 -7.79 10.92 -12.00
CA PHE A 140 -7.36 9.62 -12.49
C PHE A 140 -7.37 9.55 -14.01
N LYS A 141 -8.49 9.95 -14.65
CA LYS A 141 -8.61 9.99 -16.11
C LYS A 141 -7.65 11.00 -16.74
N MET A 142 -7.57 12.21 -16.20
CA MET A 142 -6.68 13.26 -16.69
C MET A 142 -5.21 12.83 -16.64
N ASN A 143 -4.79 12.22 -15.53
CA ASN A 143 -3.41 11.74 -15.38
C ASN A 143 -3.12 10.66 -16.42
N LEU A 144 -4.04 9.72 -16.65
CA LEU A 144 -3.86 8.62 -17.61
C LEU A 144 -4.19 8.96 -19.06
N ASP A 145 -4.68 10.17 -19.34
CA ASP A 145 -5.00 10.63 -20.69
C ASP A 145 -3.79 10.47 -21.63
N GLY A 146 -3.99 9.94 -22.84
CA GLY A 146 -2.91 9.55 -23.75
C GLY A 146 -2.07 8.34 -23.32
N VAL A 147 -2.04 7.95 -22.04
CA VAL A 147 -1.34 6.73 -21.61
C VAL A 147 -2.20 5.50 -21.87
N VAL A 148 -3.46 5.56 -21.43
CA VAL A 148 -4.48 4.54 -21.64
C VAL A 148 -5.86 5.20 -21.61
N LYS A 149 -6.76 4.76 -22.50
CA LYS A 149 -8.15 5.20 -22.47
C LYS A 149 -8.86 4.63 -21.24
N VAL A 150 -9.52 5.49 -20.47
CA VAL A 150 -10.27 5.10 -19.26
C VAL A 150 -11.76 5.42 -19.43
N VAL A 151 -12.63 4.45 -19.16
CA VAL A 151 -14.09 4.62 -19.18
C VAL A 151 -14.72 4.28 -17.84
N ASP A 152 -15.85 4.93 -17.51
CA ASP A 152 -16.51 4.73 -16.21
C ASP A 152 -17.14 3.35 -16.08
N LYS A 153 -17.73 2.85 -17.17
CA LYS A 153 -18.44 1.59 -17.21
C LYS A 153 -18.15 0.90 -18.53
N LEU A 154 -18.24 -0.43 -18.49
CA LEU A 154 -18.18 -1.25 -19.67
C LEU A 154 -19.38 -0.92 -20.61
N PRO A 155 -19.18 -0.77 -21.93
CA PRO A 155 -20.29 -0.51 -22.85
C PRO A 155 -21.34 -1.62 -22.82
N ALA A 156 -22.60 -1.27 -23.09
CA ALA A 156 -23.74 -2.18 -22.95
C ALA A 156 -23.55 -3.52 -23.68
N GLU A 157 -22.98 -3.49 -24.89
CA GLU A 157 -22.67 -4.66 -25.73
C GLU A 157 -21.72 -5.69 -25.08
N TRP A 158 -20.95 -5.25 -24.08
CA TRP A 158 -19.96 -6.07 -23.40
C TRP A 158 -20.41 -6.52 -22.00
N THR A 159 -21.48 -5.92 -21.46
CA THR A 159 -21.97 -6.22 -20.09
C THR A 159 -22.47 -7.67 -19.92
N THR A 160 -22.96 -8.30 -20.99
CA THR A 160 -23.43 -9.70 -20.97
C THR A 160 -22.31 -10.71 -21.23
N LYS A 161 -21.13 -10.25 -21.69
CA LYS A 161 -19.98 -11.11 -21.96
C LYS A 161 -19.24 -11.42 -20.66
N LYS A 162 -18.85 -12.68 -20.47
CA LYS A 162 -17.99 -13.08 -19.35
C LYS A 162 -16.52 -12.79 -19.70
N PRO A 163 -15.78 -12.03 -18.88
CA PRO A 163 -14.36 -11.82 -19.12
C PRO A 163 -13.57 -13.10 -18.83
N ALA A 164 -12.48 -13.31 -19.57
CA ALA A 164 -11.47 -14.28 -19.14
C ALA A 164 -10.69 -13.68 -17.95
N VAL A 165 -10.61 -14.43 -16.85
CA VAL A 165 -9.94 -13.98 -15.61
C VAL A 165 -8.49 -14.41 -15.65
N ILE A 166 -7.57 -13.45 -15.53
CA ILE A 166 -6.13 -13.71 -15.52
C ILE A 166 -5.55 -13.31 -14.17
N ARG A 167 -4.83 -14.26 -13.55
CA ARG A 167 -4.05 -14.04 -12.33
C ARG A 167 -2.72 -13.41 -12.73
N VAL A 168 -2.47 -12.18 -12.28
CA VAL A 168 -1.29 -11.39 -12.67
C VAL A 168 -0.39 -11.21 -11.45
N PRO A 169 0.93 -11.51 -11.54
CA PRO A 169 1.86 -11.20 -10.47
C PRO A 169 2.06 -9.68 -10.35
N ASN A 170 2.15 -9.16 -9.11
CA ASN A 170 2.56 -7.77 -8.87
C ASN A 170 3.91 -7.45 -9.55
N ARG A 171 4.02 -6.25 -10.14
CA ARG A 171 5.18 -5.81 -10.93
C ARG A 171 5.31 -6.72 -12.15
N VAL A 172 4.26 -6.73 -12.96
CA VAL A 172 4.13 -7.54 -14.18
C VAL A 172 5.34 -7.31 -15.09
N THR A 173 5.85 -8.38 -15.69
CA THR A 173 6.97 -8.32 -16.63
C THR A 173 6.46 -8.37 -18.06
N GLU A 174 7.24 -7.83 -18.98
CA GLU A 174 6.95 -7.88 -20.42
C GLU A 174 6.75 -9.33 -20.91
N ASP A 175 7.62 -10.25 -20.49
CA ASP A 175 7.51 -11.68 -20.81
C ASP A 175 6.17 -12.27 -20.36
N PHE A 176 5.69 -11.92 -19.16
CA PHE A 176 4.39 -12.41 -18.68
C PHE A 176 3.24 -11.85 -19.52
N ILE A 177 3.37 -10.63 -20.02
CA ILE A 177 2.38 -10.03 -20.92
C ILE A 177 2.38 -10.78 -22.25
N LEU A 178 3.54 -10.97 -22.87
CA LEU A 178 3.73 -11.65 -24.15
C LEU A 178 3.26 -13.11 -24.12
N ASP A 179 3.68 -13.87 -23.10
CA ASP A 179 3.50 -15.32 -23.06
C ASP A 179 2.12 -15.72 -22.54
N THR A 180 1.51 -14.91 -21.67
CA THR A 180 0.26 -15.27 -20.97
C THR A 180 -0.90 -14.34 -21.31
N ILE A 181 -0.71 -13.03 -21.17
CA ILE A 181 -1.83 -12.08 -21.25
C ILE A 181 -2.24 -11.82 -22.70
N GLN A 182 -1.29 -11.58 -23.59
CA GLN A 182 -1.55 -11.24 -24.98
C GLN A 182 -2.31 -12.35 -25.73
N PRO A 183 -1.94 -13.65 -25.64
CA PRO A 183 -2.70 -14.73 -26.27
C PRO A 183 -4.13 -14.83 -25.73
N ALA A 184 -4.29 -14.64 -24.41
CA ALA A 184 -5.61 -14.62 -23.79
C ALA A 184 -6.45 -13.43 -24.26
N PHE A 185 -5.83 -12.26 -24.42
CA PHE A 185 -6.51 -11.05 -24.91
C PHE A 185 -6.91 -11.19 -26.38
N GLN A 186 -6.05 -11.70 -27.25
CA GLN A 186 -6.35 -11.93 -28.67
C GLN A 186 -7.55 -12.87 -28.87
N LYS A 187 -7.72 -13.85 -27.97
CA LYS A 187 -8.85 -14.79 -28.01
C LYS A 187 -10.17 -14.21 -27.49
N ASN A 188 -10.12 -13.34 -26.48
CA ASN A 188 -11.33 -12.95 -25.73
C ASN A 188 -11.71 -11.46 -25.89
N SER A 189 -10.75 -10.59 -26.21
CA SER A 189 -10.85 -9.11 -26.26
C SER A 189 -11.40 -8.44 -24.98
N TYR A 190 -11.72 -9.23 -23.95
CA TYR A 190 -12.20 -8.74 -22.66
C TYR A 190 -11.59 -9.58 -21.54
N LEU A 191 -10.71 -8.96 -20.75
CA LEU A 191 -10.03 -9.58 -19.62
C LEU A 191 -10.45 -8.95 -18.29
N ARG A 192 -10.45 -9.78 -17.25
CA ARG A 192 -10.49 -9.34 -15.85
C ARG A 192 -9.20 -9.72 -15.17
N LEU A 193 -8.44 -8.72 -14.74
CA LEU A 193 -7.17 -8.92 -14.05
C LEU A 193 -7.41 -9.11 -12.55
N ALA A 194 -6.75 -10.13 -12.01
CA ALA A 194 -6.65 -10.38 -10.58
C ALA A 194 -5.17 -10.27 -10.18
N ILE A 195 -4.76 -9.09 -9.71
CA ILE A 195 -3.37 -8.83 -9.30
C ILE A 195 -3.10 -9.53 -7.96
N ILE A 196 -2.01 -10.30 -7.91
CA ILE A 196 -1.63 -11.11 -6.76
C ILE A 196 -0.27 -10.69 -6.27
N PHE A 197 -0.18 -10.49 -4.96
CA PHE A 197 1.04 -10.12 -4.28
C PHE A 197 1.70 -11.39 -3.74
N SER A 198 2.42 -12.11 -4.60
CA SER A 198 3.28 -13.22 -4.17
C SER A 198 4.52 -12.73 -3.41
N SER A 199 4.92 -11.48 -3.67
CA SER A 199 5.97 -10.75 -2.96
C SER A 199 5.56 -9.29 -2.79
N VAL A 200 5.97 -8.68 -1.68
CA VAL A 200 5.87 -7.23 -1.42
C VAL A 200 7.17 -6.50 -1.81
N SER A 201 8.07 -7.17 -2.53
CA SER A 201 9.32 -6.58 -2.98
C SER A 201 9.06 -5.45 -3.98
N LEU A 202 9.47 -4.26 -3.60
CA LEU A 202 9.51 -3.07 -4.45
C LEU A 202 10.92 -2.79 -4.93
N LYS A 203 11.76 -3.81 -5.11
CA LYS A 203 13.07 -3.62 -5.72
C LYS A 203 12.93 -3.22 -7.19
N PRO A 204 13.83 -2.38 -7.73
CA PRO A 204 13.92 -2.17 -9.16
C PRO A 204 14.04 -3.51 -9.89
N LYS A 205 13.23 -3.69 -10.93
CA LYS A 205 13.43 -4.73 -11.93
C LYS A 205 13.83 -3.96 -13.19
N GLY A 206 15.07 -4.14 -13.65
CA GLY A 206 15.48 -3.53 -14.90
C GLY A 206 14.67 -4.17 -16.03
N THR A 207 14.07 -3.36 -16.87
CA THR A 207 13.55 -3.82 -18.17
C THR A 207 14.29 -3.09 -19.28
N ASN A 208 14.33 -3.69 -20.46
CA ASN A 208 14.85 -3.00 -21.65
C ASN A 208 13.77 -2.10 -22.29
N ASN A 209 12.54 -2.08 -21.75
CA ASN A 209 11.40 -1.40 -22.32
C ASN A 209 11.06 -0.11 -21.56
N LYS A 210 11.67 0.99 -22.03
CA LYS A 210 11.50 2.33 -21.42
C LYS A 210 10.05 2.83 -21.44
N ASP A 211 9.23 2.41 -22.41
CA ASP A 211 7.81 2.81 -22.46
C ASP A 211 7.01 2.14 -21.33
N LEU A 212 7.25 0.85 -21.09
CA LEU A 212 6.61 0.14 -19.97
C LEU A 212 7.08 0.66 -18.61
N ASP A 213 8.37 0.91 -18.46
CA ASP A 213 8.91 1.48 -17.22
C ASP A 213 8.33 2.87 -16.94
N SER A 214 8.29 3.76 -17.95
CA SER A 214 7.65 5.07 -17.83
C SER A 214 6.15 4.95 -17.48
N THR A 215 5.45 4.04 -18.14
CA THR A 215 4.02 3.78 -17.89
C THR A 215 3.77 3.32 -16.46
N ALA A 216 4.60 2.40 -15.97
CA ALA A 216 4.53 1.90 -14.60
C ALA A 216 4.82 3.02 -13.59
N CYS A 217 5.86 3.83 -13.82
CA CYS A 217 6.20 4.97 -12.98
C CYS A 217 5.06 5.99 -12.93
N HIS A 218 4.54 6.38 -14.10
CA HIS A 218 3.44 7.33 -14.21
C HIS A 218 2.20 6.85 -13.46
N ALA A 219 1.75 5.62 -13.71
CA ALA A 219 0.56 5.06 -13.08
C ALA A 219 0.74 4.86 -11.56
N MET A 220 1.92 4.42 -11.10
CA MET A 220 2.20 4.16 -9.69
C MET A 220 2.19 5.44 -8.84
N PHE A 221 2.81 6.51 -9.32
CA PHE A 221 3.04 7.72 -8.50
C PHE A 221 2.10 8.89 -8.83
N THR A 222 1.50 8.90 -10.02
CA THR A 222 0.55 9.96 -10.41
C THR A 222 -0.88 9.46 -10.59
N GLY A 223 -1.09 8.17 -10.87
CA GLY A 223 -2.39 7.63 -11.23
C GLY A 223 -3.46 7.88 -10.17
N LEU A 224 -3.23 7.42 -8.93
CA LEU A 224 -4.22 7.55 -7.86
C LEU A 224 -4.02 8.82 -7.02
N LYS A 225 -5.09 9.60 -6.88
CA LYS A 225 -5.23 10.69 -5.92
C LYS A 225 -6.51 10.48 -5.12
N LEU A 226 -6.45 10.73 -3.81
CA LEU A 226 -7.65 10.73 -2.97
C LEU A 226 -8.64 11.76 -3.49
N ASN A 227 -9.94 11.50 -3.28
CA ASN A 227 -10.96 12.50 -3.58
C ASN A 227 -10.83 13.71 -2.64
N ALA A 228 -11.55 14.79 -2.95
CA ALA A 228 -11.42 16.06 -2.23
C ALA A 228 -11.68 15.93 -0.72
N GLU A 229 -12.71 15.19 -0.33
CA GLU A 229 -13.07 14.97 1.08
C GLU A 229 -11.93 14.31 1.86
N TYR A 230 -11.29 13.30 1.29
CA TYR A 230 -10.24 12.54 1.97
C TYR A 230 -8.93 13.33 2.01
N SER A 231 -8.60 14.02 0.92
CA SER A 231 -7.45 14.93 0.87
C SER A 231 -7.59 16.04 1.89
N GLU A 232 -8.76 16.66 2.01
CA GLU A 232 -9.02 17.73 2.97
C GLU A 232 -8.83 17.25 4.42
N VAL A 233 -9.36 16.07 4.76
CA VAL A 233 -9.17 15.49 6.11
C VAL A 233 -7.70 15.21 6.39
N ALA A 234 -6.97 14.64 5.43
CA ALA A 234 -5.53 14.40 5.58
C ALA A 234 -4.74 15.70 5.77
N GLU A 235 -5.07 16.74 5.00
CA GLU A 235 -4.46 18.07 5.09
C GLU A 235 -4.75 18.73 6.44
N GLN A 236 -5.99 18.67 6.93
CA GLN A 236 -6.37 19.20 8.25
C GLN A 236 -5.65 18.46 9.38
N MET A 237 -5.57 17.12 9.32
CA MET A 237 -4.84 16.31 10.29
C MET A 237 -3.34 16.67 10.31
N LEU A 238 -2.72 16.79 9.13
CA LEU A 238 -1.31 17.16 9.00
C LEU A 238 -1.06 18.61 9.44
N GLY A 239 -1.94 19.54 9.09
CA GLY A 239 -1.87 20.94 9.50
C GLY A 239 -1.89 21.07 11.02
N ARG A 240 -2.81 20.37 11.68
CA ARG A 240 -2.88 20.32 13.15
C ARG A 240 -1.62 19.73 13.77
N LEU A 241 -1.07 18.65 13.20
CA LEU A 241 0.22 18.08 13.66
C LEU A 241 1.37 19.10 13.53
N LYS A 242 1.43 19.86 12.44
CA LYS A 242 2.43 20.91 12.21
C LYS A 242 2.27 22.08 13.18
N GLU A 243 1.05 22.52 13.47
CA GLU A 243 0.80 23.55 14.48
C GLU A 243 1.24 23.10 15.88
N LEU A 244 0.99 21.83 16.22
CA LEU A 244 1.44 21.25 17.48
C LEU A 244 2.96 21.16 17.55
N SER A 245 3.63 20.83 16.44
CA SER A 245 5.10 20.72 16.38
C SER A 245 5.83 22.06 16.49
N GLN A 246 5.18 23.19 16.17
CA GLN A 246 5.76 24.52 16.36
C GLN A 246 6.12 24.82 17.83
N LYS A 247 5.48 24.15 18.79
CA LYS A 247 5.78 24.28 20.22
C LYS A 247 6.93 23.35 20.67
N SER A 248 7.48 22.54 19.77
CA SER A 248 8.56 21.60 20.00
C SER A 248 9.77 21.89 19.11
N ASP A 249 10.32 20.85 18.49
CA ASP A 249 11.40 20.84 17.52
C ASP A 249 10.95 21.19 16.09
N GLY A 250 9.72 21.67 15.89
CA GLY A 250 9.17 22.04 14.58
C GLY A 250 8.86 20.86 13.66
N ARG A 251 9.17 19.63 14.05
CA ARG A 251 9.08 18.43 13.21
C ARG A 251 7.98 17.48 13.65
N VAL A 252 7.34 16.84 12.68
CA VAL A 252 6.36 15.78 12.85
C VAL A 252 7.03 14.44 12.54
N LEU A 253 7.06 13.57 13.55
CA LEU A 253 7.51 12.19 13.41
C LEU A 253 6.30 11.27 13.26
N ALA A 254 6.12 10.64 12.10
CA ALA A 254 5.10 9.61 11.90
C ALA A 254 5.68 8.22 12.16
N VAL A 255 5.01 7.42 12.96
CA VAL A 255 5.43 6.05 13.31
C VAL A 255 4.33 5.07 12.90
N ASP A 256 4.67 4.14 12.00
CA ASP A 256 3.76 3.06 11.62
C ASP A 256 3.81 1.93 12.65
N THR A 257 2.98 2.01 13.70
CA THR A 257 2.95 1.01 14.78
C THR A 257 2.02 -0.17 14.50
N ARG A 258 0.86 0.08 13.85
CA ARG A 258 -0.22 -0.87 13.53
C ARG A 258 -0.22 -2.13 14.40
N THR A 259 -0.48 -1.94 15.70
CA THR A 259 -0.35 -3.00 16.71
C THR A 259 -1.25 -4.21 16.42
N ASP A 260 -2.37 -4.01 15.70
CA ASP A 260 -3.27 -5.07 15.25
C ASP A 260 -2.62 -6.11 14.32
N LEU A 261 -1.52 -5.75 13.65
CA LEU A 261 -0.78 -6.64 12.75
C LEU A 261 0.22 -7.54 13.48
N LEU A 262 0.64 -7.18 14.70
CA LEU A 262 1.64 -7.93 15.46
C LEU A 262 1.17 -9.36 15.79
N GLU A 263 -0.14 -9.53 15.97
CA GLU A 263 -0.74 -10.83 16.27
C GLU A 263 -1.06 -11.68 15.02
N LYS A 264 -0.96 -11.10 13.83
CA LYS A 264 -1.28 -11.75 12.55
C LYS A 264 -0.10 -12.52 11.98
N LYS A 265 -0.37 -13.47 11.05
CA LYS A 265 0.66 -14.29 10.37
C LYS A 265 1.77 -13.44 9.72
N THR A 266 1.48 -12.21 9.31
CA THR A 266 2.46 -11.27 8.75
C THR A 266 3.62 -10.98 9.71
N CYS A 267 3.36 -10.96 11.02
CA CYS A 267 4.37 -10.72 12.05
C CYS A 267 4.70 -11.94 12.91
N LYS A 268 4.16 -13.12 12.59
CA LYS A 268 4.46 -14.39 13.30
C LYS A 268 5.14 -15.42 12.38
N THR A 269 6.14 -16.12 12.89
CA THR A 269 6.72 -17.30 12.24
C THR A 269 5.74 -18.47 12.34
N SER A 270 5.99 -19.55 11.60
CA SER A 270 5.22 -20.80 11.71
C SER A 270 5.24 -21.37 13.14
N ALA A 271 6.32 -21.14 13.89
CA ALA A 271 6.46 -21.50 15.30
C ALA A 271 5.80 -20.49 16.27
N GLY A 272 5.10 -19.46 15.78
CA GLY A 272 4.41 -18.46 16.59
C GLY A 272 5.29 -17.34 17.16
N ALA A 273 6.60 -17.40 16.97
CA ALA A 273 7.52 -16.34 17.37
C ALA A 273 7.35 -15.09 16.48
N ARG A 274 7.67 -13.90 17.00
CA ARG A 274 7.54 -12.67 16.22
C ARG A 274 8.64 -12.56 15.15
N ARG A 275 8.27 -12.20 13.92
CA ARG A 275 9.20 -12.03 12.80
C ARG A 275 10.10 -10.80 13.00
N LYS A 276 11.33 -10.89 12.50
CA LYS A 276 12.25 -9.75 12.41
C LYS A 276 11.60 -8.62 11.62
N GLY A 277 11.78 -7.38 12.10
CA GLY A 277 11.18 -6.19 11.49
C GLY A 277 9.81 -5.81 12.04
N CYS A 278 9.15 -6.66 12.82
CA CYS A 278 7.91 -6.31 13.54
C CYS A 278 8.23 -5.88 14.98
N TYR A 279 8.08 -4.60 15.28
CA TYR A 279 8.43 -4.00 16.57
C TYR A 279 7.17 -3.60 17.33
N ASN A 280 7.14 -3.90 18.64
CA ASN A 280 6.05 -3.48 19.51
C ASN A 280 6.27 -2.04 20.00
N PRO A 281 5.25 -1.40 20.61
CA PRO A 281 5.37 -0.02 21.09
C PRO A 281 6.53 0.22 22.08
N GLN A 282 6.90 -0.78 22.89
CA GLN A 282 8.00 -0.67 23.84
C GLN A 282 9.37 -0.65 23.15
N GLU A 283 9.54 -1.45 22.08
CA GLU A 283 10.76 -1.43 21.27
C GLU A 283 10.88 -0.16 20.45
N VAL A 284 9.77 0.33 19.89
CA VAL A 284 9.71 1.63 19.23
C VAL A 284 10.12 2.74 20.21
N LEU A 285 9.57 2.76 21.42
CA LEU A 285 9.97 3.70 22.47
C LEU A 285 11.49 3.65 22.75
N ASN A 286 12.05 2.45 22.94
CA ASN A 286 13.47 2.28 23.20
C ASN A 286 14.32 2.78 22.03
N PHE A 287 13.89 2.49 20.80
CA PHE A 287 14.51 2.96 19.57
C PHE A 287 14.51 4.49 19.49
N LEU A 288 13.35 5.15 19.68
CA LEU A 288 13.25 6.61 19.62
C LEU A 288 14.16 7.31 20.64
N LYS A 289 14.22 6.78 21.88
CA LYS A 289 15.15 7.26 22.91
C LYS A 289 16.61 7.09 22.49
N LYS A 290 16.95 5.95 21.90
CA LYS A 290 18.32 5.62 21.50
C LYS A 290 18.81 6.47 20.33
N VAL A 291 17.94 6.75 19.36
CA VAL A 291 18.23 7.66 18.23
C VAL A 291 18.41 9.12 18.71
N GLY A 292 17.81 9.48 19.84
CA GLY A 292 17.97 10.79 20.46
C GLY A 292 16.82 11.77 20.19
N PHE A 293 15.62 11.26 19.86
CA PHE A 293 14.43 12.12 19.82
C PHE A 293 14.13 12.70 21.20
N SER A 294 13.76 13.98 21.23
CA SER A 294 13.45 14.67 22.48
C SER A 294 12.06 14.29 22.98
N ALA A 295 11.82 14.38 24.29
CA ALA A 295 10.49 14.14 24.86
C ALA A 295 9.40 15.08 24.27
N ASN A 296 9.80 16.26 23.77
CA ASN A 296 8.88 17.23 23.18
C ASN A 296 8.55 16.94 21.72
N THR A 297 9.24 16.02 21.04
CA THR A 297 8.98 15.70 19.62
C THR A 297 7.50 15.35 19.41
N THR A 298 6.90 15.93 18.37
CA THR A 298 5.50 15.67 18.01
C THR A 298 5.41 14.36 17.23
N ILE A 299 4.70 13.38 17.79
CA ILE A 299 4.61 12.02 17.25
C ILE A 299 3.19 11.73 16.80
N TYR A 300 3.04 11.28 15.56
CA TYR A 300 1.81 10.66 15.06
C TYR A 300 1.98 9.15 15.01
N LEU A 301 1.04 8.40 15.58
CA LEU A 301 0.98 6.94 15.49
C LEU A 301 -0.12 6.51 14.53
N THR A 302 0.14 5.52 13.68
CA THR A 302 -0.88 4.90 12.80
C THR A 302 -1.93 4.06 13.54
N GLU A 303 -2.17 4.34 14.82
CA GLU A 303 -3.24 3.77 15.64
C GLU A 303 -4.53 4.57 15.47
N THR A 304 -5.66 3.87 15.45
CA THR A 304 -6.97 4.52 15.37
C THR A 304 -7.36 5.15 16.70
N TRP A 305 -7.17 4.38 17.78
CA TRP A 305 -7.55 4.75 19.14
C TRP A 305 -6.39 4.56 20.11
N TRP A 306 -6.44 5.29 21.22
CA TRP A 306 -5.53 5.06 22.32
C TRP A 306 -5.79 3.70 22.99
N HIS A 307 -4.73 3.02 23.41
CA HIS A 307 -4.82 1.80 24.22
C HIS A 307 -3.65 1.71 25.20
N LYS A 308 -3.81 0.90 26.26
CA LYS A 308 -2.85 0.78 27.37
C LYS A 308 -1.41 0.44 26.95
N GLY A 309 -1.24 -0.22 25.80
CA GLY A 309 0.07 -0.59 25.25
C GLY A 309 0.93 0.61 24.84
N LEU A 310 0.32 1.78 24.65
CA LEU A 310 1.00 3.01 24.25
C LEU A 310 1.36 3.92 25.44
N ASN A 311 0.91 3.60 26.65
CA ASN A 311 1.05 4.47 27.83
C ASN A 311 2.51 4.82 28.15
N ASN A 312 3.43 3.84 28.04
CA ASN A 312 4.85 4.09 28.26
C ASN A 312 5.43 5.05 27.23
N LEU A 313 4.99 4.94 25.97
CA LEU A 313 5.40 5.82 24.88
C LEU A 313 4.90 7.25 25.12
N LYS A 314 3.62 7.43 25.47
CA LYS A 314 3.06 8.75 25.85
C LYS A 314 3.77 9.37 27.04
N LYS A 315 4.11 8.58 28.06
CA LYS A 315 4.81 9.07 29.24
C LYS A 315 6.20 9.62 28.88
N ALA A 316 6.88 9.00 27.93
CA ALA A 316 8.19 9.44 27.47
C ALA A 316 8.13 10.55 26.42
N PHE A 317 7.10 10.55 25.58
CA PHE A 317 6.83 11.51 24.52
C PHE A 317 5.40 12.07 24.67
N PRO A 318 5.18 13.07 25.55
CA PRO A 318 3.84 13.57 25.84
C PRO A 318 3.08 14.10 24.62
N ASN A 319 3.78 14.57 23.59
CA ASN A 319 3.20 15.05 22.33
C ASN A 319 2.96 13.92 21.31
N THR A 320 2.46 12.78 21.78
CA THR A 320 2.07 11.63 20.93
C THR A 320 0.57 11.65 20.66
N TYR A 321 0.18 11.46 19.40
CA TYR A 321 -1.20 11.53 18.94
C TYR A 321 -1.57 10.34 18.05
N THR A 322 -2.82 9.91 18.15
CA THR A 322 -3.48 8.92 17.28
C THR A 322 -4.42 9.61 16.31
N LYS A 323 -5.07 8.85 15.40
CA LYS A 323 -6.09 9.42 14.50
C LYS A 323 -7.20 10.12 15.26
N ASP A 324 -7.73 9.50 16.31
CA ASP A 324 -8.81 10.08 17.12
C ASP A 324 -8.41 11.43 17.74
N ASP A 325 -7.15 11.60 18.13
CA ASP A 325 -6.71 12.85 18.75
C ASP A 325 -6.69 14.03 17.76
N ILE A 326 -6.27 13.78 16.51
CA ILE A 326 -6.00 14.84 15.52
C ILE A 326 -7.13 15.06 14.51
N MET A 327 -7.96 14.04 14.27
CA MET A 327 -9.04 14.13 13.29
C MET A 327 -10.13 15.13 13.73
N PRO A 328 -10.66 15.95 12.80
CA PRO A 328 -11.82 16.81 13.05
C PRO A 328 -12.99 16.01 13.62
N ALA A 329 -13.68 16.55 14.63
CA ALA A 329 -14.69 15.81 15.39
C ALA A 329 -15.85 15.32 14.49
N GLU A 330 -16.26 16.16 13.56
CA GLU A 330 -17.31 15.93 12.57
C GLU A 330 -16.97 14.82 11.56
N LYS A 331 -15.68 14.53 11.35
CA LYS A 331 -15.20 13.49 10.42
C LYS A 331 -14.97 12.13 11.10
N LYS A 332 -14.91 12.07 12.43
CA LYS A 332 -14.65 10.82 13.18
C LYS A 332 -15.68 9.73 12.90
N GLY A 333 -16.95 10.09 12.76
CA GLY A 333 -18.03 9.13 12.49
C GLY A 333 -17.81 8.36 11.18
N GLU A 334 -17.37 9.06 10.14
CA GLU A 334 -17.13 8.50 8.81
C GLU A 334 -15.85 7.68 8.75
N PHE A 335 -14.74 8.22 9.27
CA PHE A 335 -13.42 7.61 9.08
C PHE A 335 -13.03 6.60 10.16
N LEU A 336 -13.52 6.75 11.39
CA LEU A 336 -13.11 5.89 12.52
C LEU A 336 -14.19 4.87 12.92
N ASN A 337 -15.48 5.21 12.72
CA ASN A 337 -16.61 4.40 13.20
C ASN A 337 -17.35 3.62 12.10
N SER A 338 -16.98 3.78 10.83
CA SER A 338 -17.67 3.13 9.70
C SER A 338 -17.46 1.61 9.61
N GLY A 339 -16.63 1.02 10.48
CA GLY A 339 -16.19 -0.37 10.39
C GLY A 339 -15.24 -0.63 9.21
N ASP A 340 -14.93 0.41 8.43
CA ASP A 340 -14.04 0.36 7.30
C ASP A 340 -12.65 0.90 7.64
N SER A 341 -11.70 -0.01 7.85
CA SER A 341 -10.32 0.36 8.13
C SER A 341 -9.61 1.00 6.94
N ASP A 342 -10.12 0.86 5.71
CA ASP A 342 -9.42 1.29 4.51
C ASP A 342 -9.35 2.82 4.42
N LEU A 343 -10.40 3.52 4.88
CA LEU A 343 -10.42 4.99 4.84
C LEU A 343 -9.40 5.58 5.81
N ALA A 344 -9.41 5.10 7.05
CA ALA A 344 -8.42 5.47 8.06
C ALA A 344 -6.99 5.13 7.61
N ARG A 345 -6.81 4.03 6.89
CA ARG A 345 -5.49 3.62 6.36
C ARG A 345 -5.02 4.50 5.21
N ALA A 346 -5.93 5.01 4.38
CA ALA A 346 -5.59 5.95 3.32
C ALA A 346 -5.06 7.27 3.89
N LEU A 347 -5.64 7.75 5.00
CA LEU A 347 -5.14 8.92 5.74
C LEU A 347 -3.76 8.67 6.35
N ASP A 348 -3.56 7.49 6.97
CA ASP A 348 -2.24 7.08 7.49
C ASP A 348 -1.16 7.14 6.40
N LEU A 349 -1.46 6.64 5.19
CA LEU A 349 -0.52 6.68 4.07
C LEU A 349 -0.13 8.12 3.72
N GLU A 350 -1.08 9.05 3.74
CA GLU A 350 -0.82 10.44 3.36
C GLU A 350 0.01 11.18 4.43
N ILE A 351 -0.38 11.06 5.70
CA ILE A 351 0.34 11.67 6.82
C ILE A 351 1.77 11.11 6.91
N CYS A 352 1.95 9.80 6.82
CA CYS A 352 3.30 9.18 6.85
C CYS A 352 4.15 9.57 5.63
N SER A 353 3.52 9.85 4.48
CA SER A 353 4.23 10.25 3.27
C SER A 353 4.69 11.71 3.30
N GLN A 354 4.01 12.57 4.06
CA GLN A 354 4.30 14.01 4.14
C GLN A 354 4.95 14.47 5.46
N SER A 355 5.08 13.58 6.46
CA SER A 355 5.75 13.92 7.73
C SER A 355 7.24 14.19 7.55
N ASP A 356 7.86 14.93 8.47
CA ASP A 356 9.30 15.24 8.39
C ASP A 356 10.15 13.99 8.51
N VAL A 357 9.79 13.09 9.45
CA VAL A 357 10.45 11.80 9.63
C VAL A 357 9.41 10.68 9.63
N PHE A 358 9.76 9.53 9.05
CA PHE A 358 8.93 8.33 9.07
C PHE A 358 9.66 7.13 9.69
N VAL A 359 8.99 6.41 10.59
CA VAL A 359 9.51 5.21 11.26
C VAL A 359 8.56 4.03 11.03
N PRO A 360 8.91 3.05 10.18
CA PRO A 360 8.10 1.85 9.99
C PRO A 360 8.40 0.81 11.08
N ALA A 361 7.43 0.52 11.95
CA ALA A 361 7.58 -0.56 12.95
C ALA A 361 7.21 -1.94 12.39
N ILE A 362 6.64 -2.00 11.18
CA ILE A 362 6.19 -3.25 10.53
C ILE A 362 6.58 -3.22 9.05
N PRO A 363 7.18 -4.30 8.50
CA PRO A 363 7.48 -4.39 7.08
C PRO A 363 6.21 -4.66 6.27
N GLY A 364 6.20 -4.27 5.00
CA GLY A 364 5.12 -4.60 4.07
C GLY A 364 4.85 -3.51 3.05
N MET A 365 3.73 -3.65 2.33
CA MET A 365 3.34 -2.70 1.27
C MET A 365 3.09 -1.29 1.78
N PHE A 366 2.58 -1.13 3.01
CA PHE A 366 2.41 0.21 3.60
C PHE A 366 3.74 0.96 3.71
N TYR A 367 4.75 0.34 4.34
CA TYR A 367 6.10 0.90 4.41
C TYR A 367 6.65 1.15 3.00
N GLY A 368 6.57 0.17 2.11
CA GLY A 368 7.03 0.31 0.73
C GLY A 368 6.41 1.49 -0.01
N ASN A 369 5.09 1.64 0.07
CA ASN A 369 4.35 2.71 -0.61
C ASN A 369 4.70 4.09 -0.03
N VAL A 370 4.71 4.22 1.31
CA VAL A 370 5.16 5.46 1.98
C VAL A 370 6.59 5.81 1.56
N ALA A 371 7.51 4.84 1.57
CA ALA A 371 8.88 5.06 1.14
C ALA A 371 8.96 5.54 -0.32
N GLY A 372 8.17 4.94 -1.21
CA GLY A 372 8.07 5.37 -2.61
C GLY A 372 7.59 6.81 -2.77
N LYS A 373 6.48 7.18 -2.11
CA LYS A 373 5.93 8.56 -2.13
C LYS A 373 6.92 9.57 -1.56
N ARG A 374 7.60 9.21 -0.47
CA ARG A 374 8.62 10.03 0.18
C ARG A 374 9.84 10.24 -0.74
N ILE A 375 10.34 9.19 -1.38
CA ILE A 375 11.43 9.28 -2.38
C ILE A 375 11.01 10.21 -3.53
N ALA A 376 9.80 10.05 -4.06
CA ALA A 376 9.27 10.91 -5.12
C ALA A 376 9.17 12.39 -4.74
N SER A 377 9.14 12.70 -3.45
CA SER A 377 8.99 14.06 -2.90
C SER A 377 10.27 14.58 -2.22
N GLY A 378 11.40 13.85 -2.30
CA GLY A 378 12.65 14.27 -1.63
C GLY A 378 12.67 14.09 -0.11
N LEU A 379 11.70 13.39 0.49
CA LEU A 379 11.57 13.20 1.94
C LEU A 379 12.29 11.93 2.42
N THR A 380 13.62 11.88 2.30
CA THR A 380 14.43 10.67 2.50
C THR A 380 14.64 10.27 3.97
N GLN A 381 14.14 11.04 4.93
CA GLN A 381 14.22 10.75 6.36
C GLN A 381 13.29 9.59 6.76
N ILE A 382 13.78 8.36 6.56
CA ILE A 382 13.10 7.12 6.96
C ILE A 382 14.02 6.32 7.87
N LEU A 383 13.65 6.16 9.14
CA LEU A 383 14.47 5.46 10.13
C LEU A 383 13.80 4.14 10.52
N VAL A 384 14.45 3.02 10.25
CA VAL A 384 13.92 1.67 10.52
C VAL A 384 14.45 1.19 11.87
N PRO A 385 13.59 0.79 12.82
CA PRO A 385 14.05 0.25 14.09
C PRO A 385 14.92 -0.99 13.87
N ALA A 386 15.99 -1.13 14.66
CA ALA A 386 16.86 -2.30 14.64
C ALA A 386 17.39 -2.60 16.05
N PRO A 387 17.69 -3.87 16.38
CA PRO A 387 18.43 -4.21 17.59
C PRO A 387 19.81 -3.56 17.54
N VAL A 388 20.19 -2.86 18.61
CA VAL A 388 21.49 -2.20 18.69
C VAL A 388 22.52 -3.16 19.25
N VAL A 389 23.57 -3.44 18.47
CA VAL A 389 24.73 -4.21 18.91
C VAL A 389 25.88 -3.22 19.15
N GLY A 390 26.13 -2.82 20.41
CA GLY A 390 27.25 -1.94 20.79
C GLY A 390 26.88 -0.61 21.46
N GLY A 391 27.91 0.12 21.92
CA GLY A 391 27.78 1.32 22.78
C GLY A 391 27.33 2.60 22.07
N SER A 392 27.71 2.81 20.82
CA SER A 392 27.36 4.00 20.03
C SER A 392 26.65 3.61 18.74
N ALA A 393 25.34 3.85 18.66
CA ALA A 393 24.60 3.80 17.40
C ALA A 393 24.18 5.22 17.06
N GLN A 394 24.49 5.65 15.85
CA GLN A 394 24.10 6.96 15.31
C GLN A 394 22.77 6.84 14.56
N ALA A 395 22.07 7.96 14.37
CA ALA A 395 20.81 7.96 13.61
C ALA A 395 21.00 7.48 12.15
N SER A 396 22.17 7.75 11.56
CA SER A 396 22.58 7.29 10.24
C SER A 396 22.58 5.76 10.10
N ASP A 397 22.86 5.03 11.18
CA ASP A 397 22.87 3.55 11.20
C ASP A 397 21.46 2.96 11.01
N PHE A 398 20.42 3.76 11.24
CA PHE A 398 19.03 3.35 11.15
C PHE A 398 18.32 3.84 9.89
N VAL A 399 19.01 4.56 9.02
CA VAL A 399 18.42 5.02 7.75
C VAL A 399 18.05 3.81 6.91
N SER A 400 16.82 3.83 6.39
CA SER A 400 16.25 2.78 5.56
C SER A 400 17.20 2.34 4.44
N THR A 401 17.29 1.03 4.21
CA THR A 401 17.99 0.46 3.06
C THR A 401 17.35 0.81 1.72
N TYR A 402 16.08 1.24 1.70
CA TYR A 402 15.49 1.83 0.49
C TYR A 402 16.23 3.09 0.10
N ILE A 403 16.64 3.91 1.08
CA ILE A 403 17.34 5.17 0.87
C ILE A 403 18.84 4.92 0.67
N THR A 404 19.52 4.32 1.65
CA THR A 404 20.99 4.19 1.64
C THR A 404 21.51 3.35 0.47
N LYS A 405 20.75 2.33 0.04
CA LYS A 405 21.13 1.45 -1.10
C LYS A 405 20.37 1.77 -2.38
N LYS A 406 19.58 2.85 -2.42
CA LYS A 406 18.64 3.17 -3.52
C LYS A 406 17.85 1.94 -4.01
N SER A 407 17.42 1.08 -3.07
CA SER A 407 16.90 -0.26 -3.38
C SER A 407 15.41 -0.33 -3.64
N HIS A 408 14.74 0.84 -3.75
CA HIS A 408 13.31 0.97 -3.99
C HIS A 408 13.01 1.33 -5.45
N PHE A 409 11.91 0.82 -6.00
CA PHE A 409 11.47 1.01 -7.39
C PHE A 409 11.31 2.50 -7.75
N ALA A 410 10.96 3.35 -6.77
CA ALA A 410 10.86 4.80 -6.98
C ALA A 410 12.14 5.41 -7.56
N TYR A 411 13.34 4.88 -7.26
CA TYR A 411 14.60 5.38 -7.84
C TYR A 411 14.77 5.05 -9.33
N SER A 412 13.96 4.17 -9.89
CA SER A 412 13.87 4.01 -11.36
C SER A 412 12.90 5.00 -12.01
N CYS A 413 12.14 5.75 -11.19
CA CYS A 413 11.16 6.74 -11.64
C CYS A 413 11.57 8.19 -11.33
N TYR A 414 12.49 8.40 -10.39
CA TYR A 414 12.90 9.72 -9.93
C TYR A 414 14.42 9.77 -9.87
N CYS A 415 15.00 10.77 -10.55
CA CYS A 415 16.45 10.97 -10.64
C CYS A 415 16.91 12.22 -9.89
#